data_AF-A0A7S3PCS7-F1
#
_entry.id   AF-A0A7S3PCS7-F1
#
_cell.length_a   1.000
_cell.length_b   1.000
_cell.length_c   1.000
_cell.angle_alpha   90.00
_cell.angle_beta   90.00
_cell.angle_gamma   90.00
#
_symmetry.space_group_name_H-M   'P 1'
#
loop_
_entity.id
_entity.type
_entity.pdbx_description
1 polymer ?
#
loop_
_entity_poly.entity_id
_entity_poly.type
_entity_poly.pdbx_seq_one_letter_code
_entity_poly.pdbx_strand_id
1 'polypeptide(L)'
;PIPAEKKSLDLAKQTVTTLSKKLSTLSAQIKTQKAVDSKAIAVVNKAEQTLTRAQKTYEREETTLMKMSPSLPVVTLQAQKTKVNEAKSILDAAKVELTKASSVQKTSGAALAKVTKEYESTEKSLTQAQKSVKKAEQTYKKYLDKTAKQAKKDAENKKKAEKKAAEAKKKADKKKAEQEKKAAEAKKKAEEKERKKKQEEAAKAAKKAKEDAAKA
;
A
#
# COMPACT_ATOMS: atom_id res chain seq x y z
N PRO A 1 -18.83 5.02 -3.48
CA PRO A 1 -17.95 3.87 -3.80
C PRO A 1 -16.54 4.32 -4.21
N ILE A 2 -15.50 3.74 -3.61
CA ILE A 2 -14.10 4.04 -3.96
C ILE A 2 -13.80 3.44 -5.35
N PRO A 3 -13.21 4.19 -6.30
CA PRO A 3 -12.82 3.67 -7.61
C PRO A 3 -11.89 2.46 -7.51
N ALA A 4 -12.03 1.49 -8.41
CA ALA A 4 -11.20 0.30 -8.42
C ALA A 4 -9.70 0.65 -8.54
N GLU A 5 -9.39 1.70 -9.30
CA GLU A 5 -8.05 2.25 -9.52
C GLU A 5 -7.45 2.85 -8.25
N LYS A 6 -8.27 3.38 -7.34
CA LYS A 6 -7.80 3.86 -6.03
C LYS A 6 -7.53 2.69 -5.10
N LYS A 7 -8.42 1.68 -5.08
CA LYS A 7 -8.23 0.48 -4.26
C LYS A 7 -6.96 -0.28 -4.64
N SER A 8 -6.68 -0.43 -5.94
CA SER A 8 -5.48 -1.12 -6.42
C SER A 8 -4.19 -0.36 -6.06
N LEU A 9 -4.23 0.98 -6.12
CA LEU A 9 -3.12 1.82 -5.67
C LEU A 9 -2.85 1.67 -4.16
N ASP A 10 -3.90 1.74 -3.35
CA ASP A 10 -3.78 1.62 -1.89
C ASP A 10 -3.23 0.23 -1.49
N LEU A 11 -3.71 -0.84 -2.13
CA LEU A 11 -3.22 -2.20 -1.91
C LEU A 11 -1.75 -2.37 -2.33
N ALA A 12 -1.35 -1.78 -3.46
CA ALA A 12 0.04 -1.80 -3.91
C ALA A 12 0.96 -1.08 -2.91
N LYS A 13 0.53 0.07 -2.38
CA LYS A 13 1.26 0.82 -1.35
C LYS A 13 1.39 0.02 -0.05
N GLN A 14 0.31 -0.63 0.39
CA GLN A 14 0.32 -1.50 1.57
C GLN A 14 1.32 -2.67 1.41
N THR A 15 1.37 -3.28 0.22
CA THR A 15 2.34 -4.34 -0.09
C THR A 15 3.78 -3.83 0.05
N VAL A 16 4.08 -2.65 -0.52
CA VAL A 16 5.41 -2.02 -0.38
C VAL A 16 5.75 -1.78 1.09
N THR A 17 4.86 -1.19 1.88
CA THR A 17 5.08 -0.96 3.31
C THR A 17 5.38 -2.25 4.07
N THR A 18 4.64 -3.32 3.77
CA THR A 18 4.81 -4.62 4.43
C THR A 18 6.15 -5.25 4.08
N LEU A 19 6.54 -5.24 2.81
CA LEU A 19 7.82 -5.77 2.35
C LEU A 19 9.01 -4.95 2.87
N SER A 20 8.88 -3.62 2.93
CA SER A 20 9.91 -2.75 3.54
C SER A 20 10.12 -3.04 5.01
N LYS A 21 9.04 -3.26 5.79
CA LYS A 21 9.13 -3.69 7.19
C LYS A 21 9.83 -5.03 7.30
N LYS A 22 9.45 -6.02 6.48
CA LYS A 22 10.08 -7.34 6.46
C LYS A 22 11.58 -7.26 6.17
N LEU A 23 12.00 -6.43 5.22
CA LEU A 23 13.42 -6.22 4.90
C LEU A 23 14.20 -5.62 6.06
N SER A 24 13.62 -4.66 6.79
CA SER A 24 14.25 -4.09 7.98
C SER A 24 14.49 -5.16 9.05
N THR A 25 13.49 -6.01 9.30
CA THR A 25 13.62 -7.15 10.22
C THR A 25 14.67 -8.15 9.77
N LEU A 26 14.67 -8.54 8.49
CA LEU A 26 15.66 -9.46 7.93
C LEU A 26 17.08 -8.89 7.99
N SER A 27 17.25 -7.58 7.73
CA SER A 27 18.55 -6.90 7.88
C SER A 27 19.08 -6.98 9.31
N ALA A 28 18.21 -6.75 10.30
CA ALA A 28 18.57 -6.91 11.71
C ALA A 28 18.94 -8.36 12.05
N GLN A 29 18.18 -9.33 11.54
CA GLN A 29 18.48 -10.75 11.71
C GLN A 29 19.83 -11.15 11.10
N ILE A 30 20.16 -10.65 9.91
CA ILE A 30 21.48 -10.88 9.27
C ILE A 30 22.58 -10.33 10.17
N LYS A 31 22.43 -9.12 10.72
CA LYS A 31 23.43 -8.52 11.62
C LYS A 31 23.67 -9.40 12.85
N THR A 32 22.60 -9.85 13.49
CA THR A 32 22.68 -10.74 14.66
C THR A 32 23.31 -12.09 14.28
N GLN A 33 22.91 -12.68 13.16
CA GLN A 33 23.44 -13.98 12.74
C GLN A 33 24.92 -13.90 12.33
N LYS A 34 25.37 -12.80 11.73
CA LYS A 34 26.81 -12.55 11.49
C LYS A 34 27.62 -12.53 12.78
N ALA A 35 27.08 -11.96 13.85
CA ALA A 35 27.73 -11.95 15.16
C ALA A 35 27.80 -13.37 15.77
N VAL A 36 26.75 -14.18 15.61
CA VAL A 36 26.75 -15.59 16.02
C VAL A 36 27.78 -16.38 15.23
N ASP A 37 27.83 -16.19 13.91
CA ASP A 37 28.77 -16.88 13.03
C ASP A 37 30.23 -16.53 13.36
N SER A 38 30.51 -15.26 13.61
CA SER A 38 31.83 -14.80 14.05
C SER A 38 32.26 -15.45 15.37
N LYS A 39 31.32 -15.62 16.31
CA LYS A 39 31.59 -16.34 17.57
C LYS A 39 31.86 -17.83 17.32
N ALA A 40 31.08 -18.47 16.45
CA ALA A 40 31.29 -19.88 16.10
C ALA A 40 32.67 -20.10 15.45
N ILE A 41 33.09 -19.21 14.55
CA ILE A 41 34.45 -19.20 13.97
C ILE A 41 35.51 -19.09 15.07
N ALA A 42 35.33 -18.17 16.02
CA ALA A 42 36.27 -18.02 17.14
C ALA A 42 36.38 -19.27 18.01
N VAL A 43 35.27 -19.98 18.24
CA VAL A 43 35.26 -21.26 18.97
C VAL A 43 36.03 -22.34 18.21
N VAL A 44 35.85 -22.44 16.89
CA VAL A 44 36.62 -23.37 16.05
C VAL A 44 38.12 -23.07 16.13
N ASN A 45 38.52 -21.80 15.95
CA ASN A 45 39.93 -21.41 16.06
C ASN A 45 40.54 -21.78 17.43
N LYS A 46 39.77 -21.64 18.51
CA LYS A 46 40.22 -22.03 19.86
C LYS A 46 40.34 -23.55 19.99
N ALA A 47 39.40 -24.31 19.44
CA ALA A 47 39.47 -25.77 19.43
C ALA A 47 40.65 -26.29 18.60
N GLU A 48 40.94 -25.67 17.45
CA GLU A 48 42.11 -25.98 16.62
C GLU A 48 43.42 -25.72 17.37
N GLN A 49 43.55 -24.58 18.05
CA GLN A 49 44.72 -24.30 18.88
C GLN A 49 44.90 -25.31 20.01
N THR A 50 43.79 -25.73 20.63
CA THR A 50 43.79 -26.74 21.69
C THR A 50 44.24 -28.10 21.14
N LEU A 51 43.74 -28.49 19.97
CA LEU A 51 44.14 -29.70 19.27
C LEU A 51 45.64 -29.68 18.94
N THR A 52 46.16 -28.58 18.39
CA THR A 52 47.59 -28.44 18.07
C THR A 52 48.46 -28.58 19.33
N ARG A 53 48.03 -28.00 20.46
CA ARG A 53 48.77 -28.14 21.74
C ARG A 53 48.74 -29.58 22.23
N ALA A 54 47.57 -30.24 22.19
CA ALA A 54 47.43 -31.63 22.60
C ALA A 54 48.27 -32.58 21.73
N GLN A 55 48.33 -32.35 20.41
CA GLN A 55 49.18 -33.10 19.48
C GLN A 55 50.66 -32.98 19.86
N LYS A 56 51.16 -31.75 20.06
CA LYS A 56 52.55 -31.52 20.46
C LYS A 56 52.90 -32.18 21.79
N THR A 57 51.99 -32.15 22.76
CA THR A 57 52.20 -32.83 24.05
C THR A 57 52.27 -34.34 23.85
N TYR A 58 51.34 -34.93 23.09
CA TYR A 58 51.36 -36.35 22.79
C TYR A 58 52.66 -36.78 22.10
N GLU A 59 53.08 -36.07 21.04
CA GLU A 59 54.33 -36.34 20.31
C GLU A 59 55.56 -36.25 21.21
N ARG A 60 55.59 -35.26 22.13
CA ARG A 60 56.69 -35.10 23.10
C ARG A 60 56.75 -36.26 24.07
N GLU A 61 55.64 -36.64 24.68
CA GLU A 61 55.60 -37.75 25.66
C GLU A 61 55.92 -39.10 24.99
N GLU A 62 55.43 -39.32 23.77
CA GLU A 62 55.70 -40.51 22.96
C GLU A 62 57.19 -40.59 22.59
N THR A 63 57.78 -39.49 22.10
CA THR A 63 59.21 -39.42 21.80
C THR A 63 60.06 -39.65 23.05
N THR A 64 59.63 -39.12 24.20
CA THR A 64 60.32 -39.30 25.49
C THR A 64 60.31 -40.77 25.89
N LEU A 65 59.16 -41.44 25.78
CA LEU A 65 59.04 -42.87 26.04
C LEU A 65 59.90 -43.71 25.09
N MET A 66 59.99 -43.37 23.80
CA MET A 66 60.84 -44.08 22.83
C MET A 66 62.34 -43.94 23.12
N LYS A 67 62.77 -42.81 23.68
CA LYS A 67 64.17 -42.54 24.02
C LYS A 67 64.61 -43.14 25.35
N MET A 68 63.67 -43.64 26.16
CA MET A 68 63.98 -44.29 27.43
C MET A 68 64.65 -45.66 27.20
N SER A 69 65.74 -45.93 27.92
CA SER A 69 66.43 -47.22 27.84
C SER A 69 65.57 -48.36 28.43
N PRO A 70 65.55 -49.55 27.81
CA PRO A 70 64.84 -50.71 28.34
C PRO A 70 65.31 -51.19 29.71
N SER A 71 66.52 -50.81 30.13
CA SER A 71 67.12 -51.14 31.44
C SER A 71 66.64 -50.24 32.59
N LEU A 72 65.80 -49.24 32.31
CA LEU A 72 65.22 -48.40 33.34
C LEU A 72 64.28 -49.20 34.27
N PRO A 73 64.15 -48.81 35.55
CA PRO A 73 63.20 -49.44 36.46
C PRO A 73 61.80 -49.48 35.85
N VAL A 74 61.12 -50.62 35.97
CA VAL A 74 59.77 -50.85 35.42
C VAL A 74 58.79 -49.76 35.84
N VAL A 75 58.89 -49.29 37.10
CA VAL A 75 58.08 -48.20 37.64
C VAL A 75 58.21 -46.91 36.83
N THR A 76 59.44 -46.57 36.40
CA THR A 76 59.72 -45.37 35.62
C THR A 76 59.14 -45.47 34.21
N LEU A 77 59.30 -46.63 33.56
CA LEU A 77 58.71 -46.90 32.24
C LEU A 77 57.18 -46.88 32.30
N GLN A 78 56.60 -47.41 33.36
CA GLN A 78 55.15 -47.46 33.55
C GLN A 78 54.57 -46.07 33.81
N ALA A 79 55.23 -45.25 34.63
CA ALA A 79 54.85 -43.85 34.83
C ALA A 79 54.87 -43.05 33.50
N GLN A 80 55.89 -43.26 32.66
CA GLN A 80 55.96 -42.58 31.36
C GLN A 80 54.88 -43.08 30.38
N LYS A 81 54.56 -44.38 30.38
CA LYS A 81 53.42 -44.92 29.62
C LYS A 81 52.09 -44.31 30.06
N THR A 82 51.89 -44.09 31.35
CA THR A 82 50.69 -43.41 31.87
C THR A 82 50.57 -41.99 31.31
N LYS A 83 51.66 -41.21 31.30
CA LYS A 83 51.66 -39.86 30.70
C LYS A 83 51.31 -39.86 29.21
N VAL A 84 51.82 -40.82 28.45
CA VAL A 84 51.47 -40.97 27.02
C VAL A 84 49.97 -41.27 26.87
N ASN A 85 49.42 -42.17 27.69
CA ASN A 85 47.99 -42.49 27.66
C ASN A 85 47.11 -41.29 28.05
N GLU A 86 47.52 -40.51 29.04
CA GLU A 86 46.84 -39.26 29.43
C GLU A 86 46.88 -38.24 28.29
N ALA A 87 48.05 -38.02 27.69
CA ALA A 87 48.21 -37.11 26.54
C ALA A 87 47.37 -37.55 25.34
N LYS A 88 47.27 -38.87 25.09
CA LYS A 88 46.39 -39.45 24.06
C LYS A 88 44.92 -39.17 24.35
N SER A 89 44.48 -39.37 25.58
CA SER A 89 43.11 -39.08 25.99
C SER A 89 42.76 -37.59 25.81
N ILE A 90 43.68 -36.68 26.14
CA ILE A 90 43.51 -35.23 25.93
C ILE A 90 43.43 -34.90 24.44
N LEU A 91 44.30 -35.51 23.62
CA LEU A 91 44.29 -35.36 22.17
C LEU A 91 42.96 -35.82 21.57
N ASP A 92 42.45 -36.98 21.97
CA ASP A 92 41.17 -37.50 21.46
C ASP A 92 39.99 -36.63 21.91
N ALA A 93 40.00 -36.12 23.14
CA ALA A 93 39.01 -35.13 23.59
C ALA A 93 39.04 -33.85 22.75
N ALA A 94 40.23 -33.32 22.43
CA ALA A 94 40.39 -32.12 21.61
C ALA A 94 39.90 -32.33 20.15
N LYS A 95 40.10 -33.52 19.56
CA LYS A 95 39.54 -33.86 18.25
C LYS A 95 38.00 -33.87 18.26
N VAL A 96 37.41 -34.41 19.32
CA VAL A 96 35.95 -34.42 19.51
C VAL A 96 35.42 -32.99 19.66
N GLU A 97 36.10 -32.16 20.45
CA GLU A 97 35.73 -30.76 20.64
C GLU A 97 35.80 -29.96 19.32
N LEU A 98 36.87 -30.14 18.54
CA LEU A 98 36.97 -29.53 17.21
C LEU A 98 35.82 -29.96 16.31
N THR A 99 35.49 -31.25 16.29
CA THR A 99 34.37 -31.77 15.48
C THR A 99 33.04 -31.13 15.87
N LYS A 100 32.78 -30.97 17.18
CA LYS A 100 31.59 -30.29 17.70
C LYS A 100 31.58 -28.81 17.30
N ALA A 101 32.70 -28.10 17.48
CA ALA A 101 32.83 -26.69 17.12
C ALA A 101 32.60 -26.46 15.61
N SER A 102 33.19 -27.28 14.75
CA SER A 102 33.00 -27.20 13.29
C SER A 102 31.55 -27.49 12.89
N SER A 103 30.87 -28.41 13.58
CA SER A 103 29.44 -28.64 13.36
C SER A 103 28.60 -27.40 13.70
N VAL A 104 28.88 -26.76 14.83
CA VAL A 104 28.21 -25.50 15.24
C VAL A 104 28.46 -24.40 14.19
N GLN A 105 29.70 -24.21 13.73
CA GLN A 105 30.00 -23.25 12.68
C GLN A 105 29.23 -23.53 11.39
N LYS A 106 29.15 -24.81 10.94
CA LYS A 106 28.38 -25.19 9.75
C LYS A 106 26.90 -24.84 9.88
N THR A 107 26.29 -25.14 11.02
CA THR A 107 24.86 -24.83 11.26
C THR A 107 24.61 -23.32 11.32
N SER A 108 25.51 -22.56 11.95
CA SER A 108 25.46 -21.10 11.99
C SER A 108 25.59 -20.47 10.59
N GLY A 109 26.55 -20.94 9.79
CA GLY A 109 26.75 -20.47 8.42
C GLY A 109 25.54 -20.78 7.53
N ALA A 110 24.93 -21.97 7.69
CA ALA A 110 23.70 -22.33 6.99
C ALA A 110 22.51 -21.43 7.38
N ALA A 111 22.38 -21.10 8.67
CA ALA A 111 21.36 -20.16 9.15
C ALA A 111 21.57 -18.75 8.55
N LEU A 112 22.81 -18.25 8.53
CA LEU A 112 23.15 -16.97 7.91
C LEU A 112 22.81 -16.94 6.42
N ALA A 113 23.17 -17.99 5.68
CA ALA A 113 22.87 -18.12 4.26
C ALA A 113 21.36 -18.11 4.00
N LYS A 114 20.57 -18.80 4.82
CA LYS A 114 19.10 -18.84 4.69
C LYS A 114 18.47 -17.45 4.84
N VAL A 115 18.83 -16.73 5.90
CA VAL A 115 18.29 -15.38 6.14
C VAL A 115 18.74 -14.39 5.07
N THR A 116 20.00 -14.51 4.60
CA THR A 116 20.52 -13.68 3.50
C THR A 116 19.76 -13.91 2.21
N LYS A 117 19.49 -15.18 1.85
CA LYS A 117 18.69 -15.53 0.66
C LYS A 117 17.26 -14.99 0.76
N GLU A 118 16.65 -15.04 1.95
CA GLU A 118 15.32 -14.49 2.17
C GLU A 118 15.30 -12.95 2.04
N TYR A 119 16.34 -12.27 2.52
CA TYR A 119 16.52 -10.83 2.33
C TYR A 119 16.58 -10.46 0.85
N GLU A 120 17.46 -11.09 0.07
CA GLU A 120 17.60 -10.84 -1.36
C GLU A 120 16.30 -11.12 -2.14
N SER A 121 15.59 -12.20 -1.79
CA SER A 121 14.29 -12.51 -2.38
C SER A 121 13.26 -11.43 -2.07
N THR A 122 13.21 -10.97 -0.82
CA THR A 122 12.26 -9.93 -0.38
C THR A 122 12.59 -8.58 -1.04
N GLU A 123 13.86 -8.27 -1.25
CA GLU A 123 14.32 -7.06 -1.95
C GLU A 123 13.88 -7.03 -3.42
N LYS A 124 14.01 -8.17 -4.11
CA LYS A 124 13.48 -8.33 -5.48
C LYS A 124 11.97 -8.13 -5.52
N SER A 125 11.23 -8.73 -4.57
CA SER A 125 9.78 -8.54 -4.46
C SER A 125 9.39 -7.09 -4.15
N LEU A 126 10.14 -6.40 -3.29
CA LEU A 126 9.92 -4.98 -2.98
C LEU A 126 10.09 -4.13 -4.25
N THR A 127 11.14 -4.38 -5.02
CA THR A 127 11.40 -3.66 -6.27
C THR A 127 10.27 -3.85 -7.28
N GLN A 128 9.73 -5.06 -7.39
CA GLN A 128 8.57 -5.35 -8.22
C GLN A 128 7.31 -4.63 -7.71
N ALA A 129 7.05 -4.68 -6.40
CA ALA A 129 5.91 -4.00 -5.78
C ALA A 129 5.97 -2.47 -6.00
N GLN A 130 7.16 -1.86 -5.90
CA GLN A 130 7.36 -0.44 -6.19
C GLN A 130 7.06 -0.09 -7.66
N LYS A 131 7.46 -0.96 -8.61
CA LYS A 131 7.09 -0.80 -10.03
C LYS A 131 5.58 -0.87 -10.22
N SER A 132 4.90 -1.78 -9.51
CA SER A 132 3.44 -1.90 -9.54
C SER A 132 2.75 -0.66 -8.95
N VAL A 133 3.26 -0.07 -7.87
CA VAL A 133 2.76 1.20 -7.32
C VAL A 133 2.84 2.30 -8.38
N LYS A 134 4.00 2.49 -9.05
CA LYS A 134 4.14 3.51 -10.10
C LYS A 134 3.12 3.33 -11.24
N LYS A 135 2.88 2.09 -11.66
CA LYS A 135 1.85 1.77 -12.67
C LYS A 135 0.44 2.08 -12.19
N ALA A 136 0.11 1.73 -10.94
CA ALA A 136 -1.18 2.02 -10.33
C ALA A 136 -1.41 3.53 -10.18
N GLU A 137 -0.38 4.30 -9.80
CA GLU A 137 -0.43 5.77 -9.71
C GLU A 137 -0.72 6.41 -11.07
N GLN A 138 -0.03 5.97 -12.12
CA GLN A 138 -0.28 6.44 -13.48
C GLN A 138 -1.71 6.11 -13.95
N THR A 139 -2.21 4.92 -13.62
CA THR A 139 -3.56 4.49 -13.98
C THR A 139 -4.61 5.31 -13.24
N TYR A 140 -4.43 5.52 -11.94
CA TYR A 140 -5.33 6.34 -11.13
C TYR A 140 -5.32 7.81 -11.59
N LYS A 141 -4.16 8.37 -11.95
CA LYS A 141 -4.06 9.71 -12.52
C LYS A 141 -4.86 9.84 -13.83
N LYS A 142 -4.72 8.88 -14.75
CA LYS A 142 -5.51 8.85 -16.00
C LYS A 142 -7.01 8.76 -15.73
N TYR A 143 -7.42 7.97 -14.74
CA TYR A 143 -8.81 7.87 -14.31
C TYR A 143 -9.34 9.23 -13.82
N LEU A 144 -8.59 9.92 -12.95
CA LEU A 144 -8.96 11.25 -12.47
C LEU A 144 -9.09 12.26 -13.61
N ASP A 145 -8.14 12.28 -14.54
CA ASP A 145 -8.15 13.19 -15.69
C ASP A 145 -9.37 12.94 -16.59
N LYS A 146 -9.69 11.67 -16.88
CA LYS A 146 -10.86 11.28 -17.68
C LYS A 146 -12.16 11.71 -16.98
N THR A 147 -12.25 11.47 -15.68
CA THR A 147 -13.43 11.81 -14.88
C THR A 147 -13.64 13.33 -14.81
N ALA A 148 -12.56 14.09 -14.65
CA ALA A 148 -12.61 15.56 -14.67
C ALA A 148 -13.05 16.12 -16.04
N LYS A 149 -12.54 15.56 -17.15
CA LYS A 149 -12.98 15.95 -18.50
C LYS A 149 -14.46 15.66 -18.74
N GLN A 150 -14.93 14.50 -18.29
CA GLN A 150 -16.34 14.13 -18.42
C GLN A 150 -17.23 15.07 -17.59
N ALA A 151 -16.87 15.34 -16.34
CA ALA A 151 -17.60 16.27 -15.48
C ALA A 151 -17.69 17.69 -16.08
N LYS A 152 -16.61 18.18 -16.73
CA LYS A 152 -16.63 19.46 -17.45
C LYS A 152 -17.60 19.44 -18.63
N LYS A 153 -17.59 18.38 -19.44
CA LYS A 153 -18.49 18.21 -20.59
C LYS A 153 -19.96 18.14 -20.14
N ASP A 154 -20.23 17.41 -19.07
CA ASP A 154 -21.58 17.28 -18.51
C ASP A 154 -22.08 18.61 -17.94
N ALA A 155 -21.22 19.37 -17.25
CA ALA A 155 -21.54 20.71 -16.77
C ALA A 155 -21.83 21.69 -17.93
N GLU A 156 -21.05 21.63 -19.03
CA GLU A 156 -21.29 22.46 -20.21
C GLU A 156 -22.62 22.11 -20.89
N ASN A 157 -22.91 20.81 -21.04
CA ASN A 157 -24.17 20.32 -21.59
C ASN A 157 -25.36 20.76 -20.74
N LYS A 158 -25.24 20.67 -19.41
CA LYS A 158 -26.27 21.14 -18.47
C LYS A 158 -26.52 22.63 -18.63
N LYS A 159 -25.48 23.46 -18.70
CA LYS A 159 -25.62 24.91 -18.96
C LYS A 159 -26.30 25.21 -20.30
N LYS A 160 -25.95 24.47 -21.37
CA LYS A 160 -26.61 24.61 -22.69
C LYS A 160 -28.09 24.24 -22.62
N ALA A 161 -28.43 23.16 -21.91
CA ALA A 161 -29.82 22.74 -21.70
C ALA A 161 -30.61 23.77 -20.89
N GLU A 162 -30.04 24.29 -19.79
CA GLU A 162 -30.64 25.34 -18.97
C GLU A 162 -30.88 26.63 -19.76
N LYS A 163 -29.92 27.05 -20.60
CA LYS A 163 -30.08 28.21 -21.49
C LYS A 163 -31.24 28.02 -22.47
N LYS A 164 -31.31 26.85 -23.12
CA LYS A 164 -32.42 26.51 -24.04
C LYS A 164 -33.78 26.48 -23.32
N ALA A 165 -33.84 25.91 -22.12
CA ALA A 165 -35.05 25.87 -21.31
C ALA A 165 -35.50 27.28 -20.89
N ALA A 166 -34.56 28.15 -20.49
CA ALA A 166 -34.84 29.54 -20.14
C ALA A 166 -35.33 30.36 -21.35
N GLU A 167 -34.74 30.17 -22.53
CA GLU A 167 -35.20 30.81 -23.77
C GLU A 167 -36.60 30.33 -24.18
N ALA A 168 -36.89 29.02 -24.05
CA ALA A 168 -38.22 28.48 -24.30
C ALA A 168 -39.26 29.05 -23.34
N LYS A 169 -38.91 29.16 -22.05
CA LYS A 169 -39.77 29.78 -21.03
C LYS A 169 -40.06 31.26 -21.34
N LYS A 170 -39.03 32.06 -21.67
CA LYS A 170 -39.22 33.47 -22.09
C LYS A 170 -40.16 33.60 -23.30
N LYS A 171 -40.04 32.72 -24.29
CA LYS A 171 -40.94 32.71 -25.46
C LYS A 171 -42.37 32.33 -25.08
N ALA A 172 -42.56 31.37 -24.19
CA ALA A 172 -43.88 30.97 -23.70
C ALA A 172 -44.54 32.11 -22.89
N ASP A 173 -43.80 32.74 -21.98
CA ASP A 173 -44.28 33.86 -21.16
C ASP A 173 -44.68 35.05 -22.04
N LYS A 174 -43.87 35.39 -23.08
CA LYS A 174 -44.20 36.44 -24.04
C LYS A 174 -45.50 36.15 -24.80
N LYS A 175 -45.70 34.90 -25.25
CA LYS A 175 -46.95 34.49 -25.92
C LYS A 175 -48.16 34.58 -24.98
N LYS A 176 -48.00 34.16 -23.72
CA LYS A 176 -49.07 34.23 -22.72
C LYS A 176 -49.47 35.69 -22.43
N ALA A 177 -48.49 36.57 -22.25
CA ALA A 177 -48.75 38.00 -22.05
C ALA A 177 -49.46 38.65 -23.25
N GLU A 178 -49.11 38.26 -24.48
CA GLU A 178 -49.78 38.77 -25.69
C GLU A 178 -51.23 38.27 -25.80
N GLN A 179 -51.49 37.02 -25.42
CA GLN A 179 -52.85 36.47 -25.35
C GLN A 179 -53.69 37.17 -24.26
N GLU A 180 -53.13 37.40 -23.08
CA GLU A 180 -53.79 38.12 -21.99
C GLU A 180 -54.14 39.56 -22.40
N LYS A 181 -53.24 40.25 -23.13
CA LYS A 181 -53.51 41.60 -23.67
C LYS A 181 -54.65 41.59 -24.68
N LYS A 182 -54.67 40.64 -25.62
CA LYS A 182 -55.78 40.48 -26.60
C LYS A 182 -57.10 40.16 -25.92
N ALA A 183 -57.09 39.29 -24.90
CA ALA A 183 -58.29 38.97 -24.12
C ALA A 183 -58.81 40.18 -23.32
N ALA A 184 -57.93 40.97 -22.71
CA ALA A 184 -58.29 42.19 -22.00
C ALA A 184 -58.87 43.26 -22.95
N GLU A 185 -58.29 43.44 -24.14
CA GLU A 185 -58.82 44.35 -25.17
C GLU A 185 -60.20 43.90 -25.67
N ALA A 186 -60.39 42.59 -25.89
CA ALA A 186 -61.69 42.03 -26.28
C ALA A 186 -62.76 42.26 -25.19
N LYS A 187 -62.40 42.05 -23.93
CA LYS A 187 -63.30 42.28 -22.79
C LYS A 187 -63.71 43.76 -22.68
N LYS A 188 -62.75 44.69 -22.81
CA LYS A 188 -63.05 46.13 -22.84
C LYS A 188 -63.99 46.51 -23.98
N LYS A 189 -63.77 45.98 -25.19
CA LYS A 189 -64.66 46.23 -26.34
C LYS A 189 -66.07 45.67 -26.12
N ALA A 190 -66.19 44.51 -25.47
CA ALA A 190 -67.49 43.93 -25.12
C ALA A 190 -68.23 44.80 -24.08
N GLU A 191 -67.54 45.23 -23.02
CA GLU A 191 -68.11 46.11 -21.99
C GLU A 191 -68.50 47.48 -22.56
N GLU A 192 -67.71 48.06 -23.46
CA GLU A 192 -68.05 49.33 -24.12
C GLU A 192 -69.29 49.18 -25.02
N LYS A 193 -69.41 48.08 -25.75
CA LYS A 193 -70.58 47.78 -26.58
C LYS A 193 -71.83 47.59 -25.72
N GLU A 194 -71.72 46.94 -24.57
CA GLU A 194 -72.82 46.78 -23.62
C GLU A 194 -73.23 48.12 -22.98
N ARG A 195 -72.26 48.97 -22.61
CA ARG A 195 -72.53 50.33 -22.10
C ARG A 195 -73.25 51.20 -23.14
N LYS A 196 -72.82 51.15 -24.40
CA LYS A 196 -73.51 51.87 -25.50
C LYS A 196 -74.95 51.38 -25.67
N LYS A 197 -75.19 50.06 -25.58
CA LYS A 197 -76.54 49.50 -25.65
C LYS A 197 -77.41 49.96 -24.48
N LYS A 198 -76.88 49.97 -23.25
CA LYS A 198 -77.59 50.48 -22.06
C LYS A 198 -77.87 51.99 -22.14
N GLN A 199 -76.94 52.78 -22.70
CA GLN A 199 -77.18 54.20 -22.94
C GLN A 199 -78.25 54.45 -24.00
N GLU A 200 -78.29 53.63 -25.07
CA GLU A 200 -79.32 53.73 -26.10
C GLU A 200 -80.71 53.33 -25.57
N GLU A 201 -80.79 52.29 -24.74
CA GLU A 201 -82.02 51.91 -24.04
C GLU A 201 -82.45 52.98 -23.03
N ALA A 202 -81.53 53.57 -22.27
CA ALA A 202 -81.83 54.68 -21.37
C ALA A 202 -82.31 55.94 -22.12
N ALA A 203 -81.73 56.25 -23.28
CA ALA A 203 -82.17 57.36 -24.12
C ALA A 203 -83.56 57.12 -24.71
N LYS A 204 -83.87 55.89 -25.13
CA LYS A 204 -85.21 55.48 -25.58
C LYS A 204 -86.24 55.56 -24.44
N ALA A 205 -85.87 55.11 -23.24
CA ALA A 205 -86.72 55.22 -22.05
C ALA A 205 -86.96 56.70 -21.63
N ALA A 206 -85.93 57.54 -21.68
CA ALA A 206 -86.05 58.97 -21.38
C ALA A 206 -86.88 59.72 -22.42
N LYS A 207 -86.81 59.32 -23.70
CA LYS A 207 -87.65 59.88 -24.77
C LYS A 207 -89.13 59.48 -24.57
N LYS A 208 -89.38 58.24 -24.18
CA LYS A 208 -90.73 57.75 -23.82
C LYS A 208 -91.30 58.46 -22.58
N ALA A 209 -90.49 58.65 -21.53
CA ALA A 209 -90.89 59.38 -20.34
C ALA A 209 -91.21 60.87 -20.62
N LYS A 210 -90.52 61.50 -21.57
CA LYS A 210 -90.84 62.86 -22.03
C LYS A 210 -92.11 62.94 -22.86
N GLU A 211 -92.44 61.91 -23.64
CA GLU A 211 -93.73 61.83 -24.36
C GLU A 211 -94.90 61.56 -23.42
N ASP A 212 -94.70 60.72 -22.39
CA ASP A 212 -95.74 60.43 -21.39
C ASP A 212 -96.00 61.63 -20.46
N ALA A 213 -94.97 62.44 -20.16
CA ALA A 213 -95.12 63.69 -19.39
C ALA A 213 -95.75 64.86 -20.17
N ALA A 214 -95.81 64.78 -21.51
CA ALA A 214 -96.47 65.79 -22.35
C ALA A 214 -97.96 65.49 -22.60
N LYS A 215 -98.46 64.34 -22.11
CA LYS A 215 -99.85 63.88 -22.25
C LYS A 215 -100.63 63.85 -20.92
N ALA A 216 -99.97 64.21 -19.81
CA ALA A 216 -100.56 64.40 -18.49
C ALA A 216 -100.71 65.90 -18.21
#